data_AF-A0A4Y2PUS3-F1
#
_entry.id   AF-A0A4Y2PUS3-F1
#
_cell.length_a   1.000
_cell.length_b   1.000
_cell.length_c   1.000
_cell.angle_alpha   90.00
_cell.angle_beta   90.00
_cell.angle_gamma   90.00
#
_symmetry.space_group_name_H-M   'P 1'
#
loop_
_entity.id
_entity.type
_entity.pdbx_description
1 polymer ?
#
loop_
_entity_poly.entity_id
_entity_poly.type
_entity_poly.pdbx_seq_one_letter_code
_entity_poly.pdbx_strand_id
1 'polypeptide(L)'
;REYRCLGSWQEPGGVTFTYTQRREMDGFQCFSGKVLQGGKEAYIKEAGHSCIRGEDPLIYGMRITRHATCPDVGLSVSNRPRYPTVPPEGQDDPYYSPVPNDPYWYQKESEDDSSEKNRKSPT
;
A
#
# COMPACT_ATOMS: atom_id res chain seq x y z
N ARG A 1 -7.92 21.90 4.89
CA ARG A 1 -6.57 21.31 4.76
C ARG A 1 -6.67 20.30 3.65
N GLU A 2 -5.83 20.41 2.61
CA GLU A 2 -5.87 19.48 1.49
C GLU A 2 -4.68 18.53 1.60
N TYR A 3 -4.95 17.24 1.49
CA TYR A 3 -3.95 16.19 1.64
C TYR A 3 -3.88 15.37 0.36
N ARG A 4 -2.66 15.21 -0.17
CA ARG A 4 -2.35 14.20 -1.17
C ARG A 4 -2.08 12.87 -0.46
N CYS A 5 -2.89 11.86 -0.74
CA CYS A 5 -2.63 10.50 -0.26
C CYS A 5 -1.39 9.92 -0.98
N LEU A 6 -0.45 9.40 -0.21
CA LEU A 6 0.75 8.73 -0.73
C LEU A 6 0.66 7.21 -0.58
N GLY A 7 -0.10 6.73 0.40
CA GLY A 7 -0.34 5.32 0.62
C GLY A 7 -1.17 5.07 1.87
N SER A 8 -1.77 3.88 1.93
CA SER A 8 -2.50 3.42 3.09
C SER A 8 -2.28 1.93 3.32
N TRP A 9 -2.20 1.52 4.57
CA TRP A 9 -2.11 0.11 4.97
C TRP A 9 -2.98 -0.14 6.19
N GLN A 10 -3.38 -1.39 6.38
CA GLN A 10 -4.20 -1.81 7.51
C GLN A 10 -3.40 -2.74 8.41
N GLU A 11 -3.46 -2.50 9.72
CA GLU A 11 -2.84 -3.36 10.72
C GLU A 11 -3.82 -4.41 11.28
N PRO A 12 -3.30 -5.53 11.82
CA PRO A 12 -4.10 -6.48 12.58
C PRO A 12 -4.83 -5.75 13.71
N GLY A 13 -6.16 -5.84 13.74
CA GLY A 13 -7.01 -5.02 14.62
C GLY A 13 -7.85 -3.97 13.89
N GLY A 14 -7.69 -3.85 12.57
CA GLY A 14 -8.58 -3.07 11.70
C GLY A 14 -8.32 -1.57 11.72
N VAL A 15 -7.18 -1.14 12.23
CA VAL A 15 -6.73 0.26 12.14
C VAL A 15 -6.07 0.47 10.79
N THR A 16 -6.54 1.47 10.05
CA THR A 16 -5.96 1.90 8.79
C THR A 16 -5.08 3.11 9.04
N PHE A 17 -3.84 3.04 8.59
CA PHE A 17 -2.92 4.17 8.55
C PHE A 17 -2.87 4.75 7.15
N THR A 18 -2.83 6.07 7.07
CA THR A 18 -2.74 6.81 5.81
C THR A 18 -1.62 7.82 5.91
N TYR A 19 -0.63 7.68 5.03
CA TYR A 19 0.47 8.64 4.91
C TYR A 19 0.13 9.67 3.84
N THR A 20 0.23 10.95 4.20
CA THR A 20 -0.21 12.05 3.36
C THR A 20 0.84 13.14 3.27
N GLN A 21 0.84 13.85 2.14
CA GLN A 21 1.54 15.12 1.98
C GLN A 21 0.51 16.24 2.01
N ARG A 22 0.77 17.28 2.80
CA ARG A 22 -0.09 18.46 2.82
C ARG A 22 0.18 19.32 1.59
N ARG A 23 -0.85 19.83 0.92
CA ARG A 23 -0.65 20.57 -0.34
C ARG A 23 -0.27 22.02 -0.13
N GLU A 24 -0.81 22.64 0.91
CA GLU A 24 -0.58 24.05 1.22
C GLU A 24 0.67 24.32 2.08
N MET A 25 1.38 23.28 2.52
CA MET A 25 2.51 23.39 3.43
C MET A 25 3.45 22.21 3.23
N ASP A 26 4.76 22.47 3.29
CA ASP A 26 5.76 21.42 3.23
C ASP A 26 5.66 20.47 4.44
N GLY A 27 5.83 19.19 4.17
CA GLY A 27 5.85 18.15 5.19
C GLY A 27 4.84 17.03 4.94
N PHE A 28 4.95 16.01 5.79
CA PHE A 28 4.13 14.83 5.71
C PHE A 28 3.35 14.65 7.01
N GLN A 29 2.16 14.08 6.89
CA GLN A 29 1.31 13.83 8.03
C GLN A 29 0.75 12.42 7.93
N CYS A 30 0.87 11.68 9.02
CA CYS A 30 0.22 10.39 9.15
C CYS A 30 -1.09 10.51 9.92
N PHE A 31 -2.08 9.76 9.47
CA PHE A 31 -3.36 9.58 10.14
C PHE A 31 -3.57 8.11 10.44
N SER A 32 -4.08 7.80 11.63
CA SER A 32 -4.63 6.49 11.96
C SER A 32 -6.15 6.59 12.06
N GLY A 33 -6.86 5.57 11.62
CA GLY A 33 -8.31 5.58 11.69
C GLY A 33 -8.95 4.22 11.63
N LYS A 34 -10.22 4.17 12.05
CA LYS A 34 -11.03 2.95 12.08
C LYS A 34 -12.42 3.27 11.59
N VAL A 35 -12.87 2.53 10.59
CA VAL A 35 -14.21 2.69 10.00
C VAL A 35 -15.11 1.60 10.56
N LEU A 36 -16.23 2.02 11.14
CA LEU A 36 -17.22 1.15 11.76
C LEU A 36 -18.55 1.21 11.00
N GLN A 37 -19.42 0.24 11.27
CA GLN A 37 -20.81 0.22 10.78
C GLN A 37 -20.93 0.41 9.25
N GLY A 38 -20.00 -0.18 8.48
CA GLY A 38 -20.00 -0.08 7.01
C GLY A 38 -19.81 1.35 6.48
N GLY A 39 -19.09 2.22 7.21
CA GLY A 39 -18.78 3.57 6.76
C GLY A 39 -19.72 4.67 7.26
N LYS A 40 -20.63 4.36 8.20
CA LYS A 40 -21.46 5.39 8.86
C LYS A 40 -20.67 6.21 9.87
N GLU A 41 -19.76 5.54 10.58
CA GLU A 41 -18.90 6.13 11.59
C GLU A 41 -17.44 5.82 11.28
N ALA A 42 -16.60 6.83 11.42
CA ALA A 42 -15.16 6.67 11.32
C ALA A 42 -14.50 7.43 12.48
N TYR A 43 -13.40 6.90 12.98
CA TYR A 43 -12.57 7.57 13.98
C TYR A 43 -11.24 7.87 13.33
N ILE A 44 -10.73 9.09 13.48
CA ILE A 44 -9.44 9.51 12.91
C ILE A 44 -8.58 10.19 13.97
N LYS A 45 -7.28 9.95 13.92
CA LYS A 45 -6.30 10.59 14.79
C LYS A 45 -5.05 10.97 13.99
N GLU A 46 -4.44 12.09 14.33
CA GLU A 46 -3.09 12.43 13.86
C GLU A 46 -2.06 11.50 14.54
N ALA A 47 -1.34 10.72 13.73
CA ALA A 47 -0.34 9.73 14.16
C ALA A 47 1.11 10.26 14.07
N GLY A 48 1.28 11.59 14.06
CA GLY A 48 2.57 12.25 13.93
C GLY A 48 3.24 12.07 12.55
N HIS A 49 4.52 12.42 12.46
CA HIS A 49 5.32 12.30 11.24
C HIS A 49 5.72 10.85 10.91
N SER A 50 5.87 10.00 11.94
CA SER A 50 6.39 8.62 11.79
C SER A 50 5.32 7.53 11.90
N CYS A 51 4.03 7.88 11.83
CA CYS A 51 2.92 6.93 11.98
C CYS A 51 3.02 6.12 13.28
N ILE A 52 2.99 6.82 14.43
CA ILE A 52 3.06 6.21 15.76
C ILE A 52 1.97 5.15 15.91
N ARG A 53 2.37 3.97 16.38
CA ARG A 53 1.52 2.80 16.58
C ARG A 53 1.08 2.65 18.03
N GLY A 54 0.13 1.75 18.25
CA GLY A 54 -0.29 1.34 19.59
C GLY A 54 -1.37 2.23 20.23
N GLU A 55 -1.78 3.31 19.57
CA GLU A 55 -2.88 4.15 20.01
C GLU A 55 -4.16 3.81 19.24
N ASP A 56 -5.23 3.47 19.96
CA ASP A 56 -6.52 3.17 19.35
C ASP A 56 -7.25 4.47 18.93
N PRO A 57 -7.53 4.67 17.64
CA PRO A 57 -8.32 5.82 17.17
C PRO A 57 -9.72 5.89 17.79
N LEU A 58 -10.30 4.77 18.24
CA LEU A 58 -11.59 4.76 18.92
C LEU A 58 -11.56 5.49 20.27
N ILE A 59 -10.43 5.45 20.96
CA ILE A 59 -10.26 6.02 22.30
C ILE A 59 -9.70 7.44 22.23
N TYR A 60 -8.67 7.64 21.39
CA TYR A 60 -7.89 8.88 21.34
C TYR A 60 -8.13 9.71 20.07
N GLY A 61 -8.95 9.21 19.15
CA GLY A 61 -9.28 9.90 17.91
C GLY A 61 -10.55 10.72 18.00
N MET A 62 -10.81 11.46 16.92
CA MET A 62 -12.04 12.20 16.72
C MET A 62 -13.05 11.34 15.96
N ARG A 63 -14.28 11.29 16.47
CA ARG A 63 -15.40 10.65 15.76
C ARG A 63 -15.88 11.54 14.62
N ILE A 64 -15.96 10.96 13.42
CA ILE A 64 -16.49 11.55 12.20
C ILE A 64 -17.71 10.74 11.77
N THR A 65 -18.80 11.44 11.50
CA THR A 65 -20.03 10.86 10.96
C THR A 65 -20.16 11.21 9.49
N ARG A 66 -20.54 10.23 8.67
CA ARG A 66 -20.78 10.47 7.24
C ARG A 66 -21.97 11.39 7.04
N HIS A 67 -21.74 12.56 6.44
CA HIS A 67 -22.80 13.53 6.14
C HIS A 67 -23.58 13.18 4.86
N ALA A 68 -22.88 12.83 3.79
CA ALA A 68 -23.47 12.44 2.51
C ALA A 68 -22.56 11.44 1.77
N THR A 69 -23.11 10.73 0.81
CA THR A 69 -22.33 9.91 -0.13
C THR A 69 -22.19 10.70 -1.42
N CYS A 70 -20.97 10.88 -1.91
CA CYS A 70 -20.77 11.52 -3.21
C CYS A 70 -21.33 10.59 -4.31
N PRO A 71 -22.02 11.14 -5.33
CA PRO A 71 -22.41 10.34 -6.48
C PRO A 71 -21.17 9.71 -7.11
N ASP A 72 -21.29 8.44 -7.49
CA ASP A 72 -20.21 7.72 -8.15
C ASP A 72 -19.99 8.36 -9.54
N VAL A 73 -19.00 9.23 -9.63
CA VAL A 73 -18.61 9.90 -10.87
C VAL A 73 -17.82 8.97 -11.80
N GLY A 74 -17.77 7.67 -11.55
CA GLY A 74 -17.05 6.70 -12.38
C GLY A 74 -15.53 6.94 -12.40
N LEU A 75 -15.03 7.80 -11.50
CA LEU A 75 -13.61 7.97 -11.24
C LEU A 75 -13.14 6.78 -10.42
N SER A 76 -13.14 5.59 -11.04
CA SER A 76 -12.46 4.44 -10.46
C SER A 76 -10.98 4.80 -10.38
N VAL A 77 -10.56 5.25 -9.19
CA VAL A 77 -9.14 5.33 -8.87
C VAL A 77 -8.72 3.88 -8.73
N SER A 78 -8.31 3.28 -9.84
CA SER A 78 -7.65 1.98 -9.81
C SER A 78 -6.43 2.13 -8.90
N ASN A 79 -6.50 1.57 -7.69
CA ASN A 79 -5.39 1.49 -6.75
C ASN A 79 -4.26 0.57 -7.25
N ARG A 80 -4.28 0.15 -8.52
CA ARG A 80 -3.10 -0.41 -9.15
C ARG A 80 -2.19 0.76 -9.52
N PRO A 81 -1.02 0.91 -8.89
CA PRO A 81 -0.03 1.82 -9.45
C PRO A 81 0.18 1.43 -10.91
N ARG A 82 -0.08 2.39 -11.82
CA ARG A 82 0.31 2.26 -13.23
C ARG A 82 1.82 2.42 -13.29
N TYR A 83 2.55 1.47 -12.75
CA TYR A 83 3.91 1.28 -13.22
C TYR A 83 3.79 0.86 -14.68
N PRO A 84 4.50 1.50 -15.62
CA PRO A 84 4.67 0.94 -16.95
C PRO A 84 5.26 -0.46 -16.76
N THR A 85 4.48 -1.51 -17.02
CA THR A 85 4.98 -2.89 -17.05
C THR A 85 5.80 -3.17 -18.31
N VAL A 86 5.99 -2.15 -19.15
CA VAL A 86 6.81 -2.22 -20.35
C VAL A 86 8.09 -1.42 -20.04
N PRO A 87 9.23 -2.09 -19.83
CA PRO A 87 10.51 -1.40 -19.90
C PRO A 87 10.60 -0.74 -21.27
N PRO A 88 11.12 0.50 -21.39
CA PRO A 88 11.38 1.08 -22.69
C PRO A 88 12.26 0.11 -23.47
N GLU A 89 11.77 -0.40 -24.60
CA GLU A 89 12.58 -1.19 -25.53
C GLU A 89 13.77 -0.33 -25.95
N GLY A 90 14.98 -0.75 -25.58
CA GLY A 90 16.21 -0.26 -26.18
C GLY A 90 17.02 0.79 -25.41
N GLN A 91 16.91 0.87 -24.08
CA GLN A 91 17.96 1.51 -23.28
C GLN A 91 18.58 0.51 -22.33
N ASP A 92 19.74 -0.03 -22.72
CA ASP A 92 20.71 -0.60 -21.79
C ASP A 92 21.12 0.50 -20.80
N ASP A 93 20.41 0.59 -19.67
CA ASP A 93 20.76 1.47 -18.57
C ASP A 93 21.95 0.81 -17.82
N PRO A 94 23.17 1.40 -17.85
CA PRO A 94 24.36 0.78 -17.28
C PRO A 94 24.38 0.78 -15.74
N TYR A 95 23.29 1.21 -15.08
CA TYR A 95 23.25 1.46 -13.63
C TYR A 95 22.57 0.36 -12.81
N TYR A 96 22.01 -0.68 -13.44
CA TYR A 96 21.41 -1.82 -12.73
C TYR A 96 22.30 -3.06 -12.84
N SER A 97 23.43 -3.05 -12.14
CA SER A 97 24.14 -4.29 -11.81
C SER A 97 23.73 -4.71 -10.40
N PRO A 98 23.21 -5.93 -10.19
CA PRO A 98 22.94 -6.44 -8.85
C PRO A 98 24.25 -6.53 -8.07
N VAL A 99 24.29 -5.93 -6.89
CA VAL A 99 25.44 -6.00 -5.99
C VAL A 99 25.49 -7.43 -5.43
N PRO A 100 26.61 -8.17 -5.58
CA PRO A 100 26.72 -9.49 -4.99
C PRO A 100 26.54 -9.40 -3.46
N ASN A 101 25.61 -10.19 -2.92
CA ASN A 101 25.28 -10.32 -1.48
C ASN A 101 24.47 -9.19 -0.82
N ASP A 102 23.55 -8.52 -1.52
CA ASP A 102 22.58 -7.65 -0.86
C ASP A 102 21.52 -8.48 -0.08
N PRO A 103 21.46 -8.41 1.27
CA PRO A 103 20.51 -9.18 2.09
C PRO A 103 19.06 -8.68 1.97
N TYR A 104 18.80 -7.57 1.27
CA TYR A 104 17.47 -7.00 1.04
C TYR A 104 16.95 -7.22 -0.38
N TRP A 105 17.72 -7.85 -1.27
CA TRP A 105 17.26 -8.17 -2.61
C TRP A 105 16.35 -9.40 -2.61
N TYR A 106 15.17 -9.29 -3.23
CA TYR A 106 14.23 -10.40 -3.38
C TYR A 106 14.88 -11.52 -4.18
N GLN A 107 15.19 -12.63 -3.53
CA GLN A 107 15.46 -13.89 -4.24
C GLN A 107 14.12 -14.39 -4.75
N LYS A 108 13.94 -14.32 -6.07
CA LYS A 108 12.78 -14.93 -6.71
C LYS A 108 12.91 -16.43 -6.54
N GLU A 109 12.12 -17.00 -5.63
CA GLU A 109 12.00 -18.45 -5.49
C GLU A 109 11.62 -19.03 -6.85
N SER A 110 12.46 -19.93 -7.36
CA SER A 110 12.22 -20.64 -8.60
C SER A 110 11.10 -21.64 -8.37
N GLU A 111 9.89 -21.29 -8.81
CA GLU A 111 8.81 -22.25 -9.02
C GLU A 111 9.23 -23.25 -10.11
N ASP A 112 9.14 -24.54 -9.76
CA ASP A 112 9.33 -25.72 -10.61
C ASP A 112 8.66 -25.56 -11.99
N ASP A 113 9.42 -25.80 -13.07
CA ASP A 113 8.85 -26.23 -14.35
C ASP A 113 9.37 -27.62 -14.71
N SER A 114 8.47 -28.57 -14.53
CA SER A 114 8.50 -29.94 -15.00
C SER A 114 8.59 -30.02 -16.54
N SER A 115 9.60 -30.71 -17.07
CA SER A 115 9.52 -31.32 -18.42
C SER A 115 10.15 -32.72 -18.49
N GLU A 116 9.28 -33.68 -18.24
CA GLU A 116 9.17 -35.06 -18.74
C GLU A 116 10.18 -35.56 -19.81
N LYS A 117 10.95 -36.61 -19.47
CA LYS A 117 11.48 -37.61 -20.43
C LYS A 117 11.53 -39.04 -19.85
N ASN A 118 10.46 -39.79 -20.11
CA ASN A 118 10.38 -41.22 -20.46
C ASN A 118 11.59 -42.15 -20.17
N ARG A 119 11.40 -43.21 -19.36
CA ARG A 119 11.49 -44.64 -19.79
C ARG A 119 11.39 -45.66 -18.62
N LYS A 120 10.35 -46.51 -18.72
CA LYS A 120 10.22 -47.94 -18.33
C LYS A 120 10.48 -48.39 -16.87
N SER A 121 9.39 -48.78 -16.18
CA SER A 121 9.33 -50.01 -15.34
C SER A 121 8.94 -51.21 -16.24
N PRO A 122 8.98 -52.51 -15.84
CA PRO A 122 9.12 -53.16 -14.52
C PRO A 122 10.32 -54.18 -14.51
N THR A 123 10.68 -54.95 -13.47
CA THR A 123 9.98 -55.69 -12.41
C THR A 123 10.94 -55.88 -11.23
#